data_AF-A0A6V7PTK7-F1
#
_entry.id   AF-A0A6V7PTK7-F1
#
_cell.length_a   1.000
_cell.length_b   1.000
_cell.length_c   1.000
_cell.angle_alpha   90.00
_cell.angle_beta   90.00
_cell.angle_gamma   90.00
#
_symmetry.space_group_name_H-M   'P 1'
#
loop_
_entity.id
_entity.type
_entity.pdbx_description
1 polymer ?
#
loop_
_entity_poly.entity_id
_entity_poly.type
_entity_poly.pdbx_seq_one_letter_code
_entity_poly.pdbx_strand_id
1 'polypeptide(L)'
;MEVYIFALIDENQKSVQPGNFERHWGIFTYDGKPKFPMDLTGEGYDKILVGAARVKYLPSQWCVLNEDASDRYKNVPASVNYACSNADCTPLGYGSSCNGLSKKGNISYAFNMYFQMMDQDVQACDFGGLAKITTENASQGGCLFPIQILSAGERMALGAGSFRILLAVVMVSVVVFV
;
A
#
# COMPACT_ATOMS: atom_id res chain seq x y z
N MET A 1 -4.33 -27.15 -26.28
CA MET A 1 -5.11 -26.29 -25.37
C MET A 1 -4.25 -25.08 -25.06
N GLU A 2 -4.77 -23.88 -25.27
CA GLU A 2 -4.09 -22.64 -24.88
C GLU A 2 -4.64 -22.19 -23.54
N VAL A 3 -3.79 -21.68 -22.66
CA VAL A 3 -4.14 -21.24 -21.30
C VAL A 3 -3.64 -19.82 -21.11
N TYR A 4 -4.50 -18.97 -20.55
CA TYR A 4 -4.23 -17.55 -20.32
C TYR A 4 -4.36 -17.23 -18.83
N ILE A 5 -3.46 -16.37 -18.32
CA ILE A 5 -3.54 -15.84 -16.96
C ILE A 5 -4.39 -14.58 -17.00
N PHE A 6 -5.46 -14.54 -16.22
CA PHE A 6 -6.35 -13.37 -16.13
C PHE A 6 -5.75 -12.23 -15.30
N ALA A 7 -5.15 -12.54 -14.15
CA ALA A 7 -4.57 -11.56 -13.24
C ALA A 7 -3.28 -12.11 -12.62
N LEU A 8 -2.18 -11.37 -12.79
CA LEU A 8 -0.89 -11.73 -12.22
C LEU A 8 -0.77 -11.24 -10.77
N ILE A 9 -1.15 -9.98 -10.51
CA ILE A 9 -1.07 -9.31 -9.21
C ILE A 9 -2.45 -8.85 -8.73
N ASP A 10 -2.59 -8.67 -7.43
CA ASP A 10 -3.75 -7.97 -6.85
C ASP A 10 -3.69 -6.47 -7.21
N GLU A 11 -4.83 -5.92 -7.66
CA GLU A 11 -4.93 -4.59 -8.27
C GLU A 11 -5.90 -3.70 -7.49
N ASN A 12 -5.37 -2.85 -6.62
CA ASN A 12 -6.15 -1.97 -5.74
C ASN A 12 -6.96 -0.86 -6.46
N GLN A 13 -6.74 -0.64 -7.76
CA GLN A 13 -7.49 0.30 -8.60
C GLN A 13 -8.46 -0.36 -9.58
N LYS A 14 -8.53 -1.71 -9.61
CA LYS A 14 -9.49 -2.41 -10.47
C LYS A 14 -10.93 -2.08 -10.06
N SER A 15 -11.86 -2.08 -11.01
CA SER A 15 -13.28 -1.87 -10.71
C SER A 15 -13.81 -2.96 -9.79
N VAL A 16 -14.65 -2.58 -8.82
CA VAL A 16 -15.34 -3.49 -7.89
C VAL A 16 -16.81 -3.70 -8.28
N GLN A 17 -17.26 -3.24 -9.45
CA GLN A 17 -18.66 -3.39 -9.89
C GLN A 17 -19.14 -4.85 -9.92
N PRO A 18 -18.35 -5.84 -10.39
CA PRO A 18 -18.72 -7.25 -10.27
C PRO A 18 -18.69 -7.79 -8.83
N GLY A 19 -17.88 -7.16 -7.97
CA GLY A 19 -17.75 -7.47 -6.55
C GLY A 19 -16.40 -7.06 -5.98
N ASN A 20 -16.33 -7.03 -4.64
CA ASN A 20 -15.11 -6.67 -3.90
C ASN A 20 -13.90 -7.59 -4.21
N PHE A 21 -14.17 -8.83 -4.61
CA PHE A 21 -13.16 -9.85 -4.87
C PHE A 21 -12.34 -9.57 -6.14
N GLU A 22 -12.83 -8.74 -7.07
CA GLU A 22 -12.17 -8.46 -8.36
C GLU A 22 -10.72 -8.00 -8.21
N ARG A 23 -10.43 -7.20 -7.17
CA ARG A 23 -9.09 -6.67 -6.88
C ARG A 23 -8.11 -7.74 -6.37
N HIS A 24 -8.58 -8.94 -6.06
CA HIS A 24 -7.85 -9.97 -5.29
C HIS A 24 -7.63 -11.29 -6.05
N TRP A 25 -7.80 -11.30 -7.38
CA TRP A 25 -7.58 -12.48 -8.24
C TRP A 25 -6.11 -12.77 -8.57
N GLY A 26 -5.19 -11.90 -8.17
CA GLY A 26 -3.77 -12.09 -8.46
C GLY A 26 -3.26 -13.40 -7.87
N ILE A 27 -2.40 -14.08 -8.62
CA ILE A 27 -1.58 -15.18 -8.08
C ILE A 27 -0.45 -14.65 -7.17
N PHE A 28 -0.14 -13.36 -7.31
CA PHE A 28 0.70 -12.58 -6.40
C PHE A 28 -0.11 -11.45 -5.73
N THR A 29 0.33 -11.01 -4.56
CA THR A 29 -0.11 -9.76 -3.92
C THR A 29 0.37 -8.53 -4.70
N TYR A 30 -0.07 -7.33 -4.30
CA TYR A 30 0.33 -6.05 -4.92
C TYR A 30 1.85 -5.84 -4.99
N ASP A 31 2.60 -6.40 -4.05
CA ASP A 31 4.06 -6.32 -3.96
C ASP A 31 4.77 -7.54 -4.55
N GLY A 32 4.07 -8.39 -5.29
CA GLY A 32 4.66 -9.54 -5.96
C GLY A 32 4.99 -10.71 -5.04
N LYS A 33 4.38 -10.80 -3.84
CA LYS A 33 4.53 -11.99 -2.98
C LYS A 33 3.55 -13.08 -3.44
N PRO A 34 3.97 -14.34 -3.55
CA PRO A 34 3.13 -15.42 -4.03
C PRO A 34 2.00 -15.74 -3.03
N LYS A 35 0.79 -16.03 -3.53
CA LYS A 35 -0.38 -16.35 -2.70
C LYS A 35 -0.67 -17.85 -2.61
N PHE A 36 -0.36 -18.60 -3.66
CA PHE A 36 -0.74 -20.01 -3.78
C PHE A 36 0.45 -20.87 -4.24
N PRO A 37 0.56 -22.13 -3.76
CA PRO A 37 1.37 -23.13 -4.42
C PRO A 37 0.83 -23.39 -5.83
N MET A 38 1.70 -23.43 -6.83
CA MET A 38 1.31 -23.66 -8.21
C MET A 38 2.48 -24.25 -9.01
N ASP A 39 2.17 -25.20 -9.88
CA ASP A 39 3.10 -25.70 -10.89
C ASP A 39 2.83 -25.08 -12.27
N LEU A 40 3.74 -24.22 -12.72
CA LEU A 40 3.68 -23.63 -14.07
C LEU A 40 4.30 -24.54 -15.15
N THR A 41 5.00 -25.63 -14.80
CA THR A 41 5.55 -26.58 -15.78
C THR A 41 4.53 -27.63 -16.20
N GLY A 42 3.53 -27.90 -15.34
CA GLY A 42 2.50 -28.92 -15.56
C GLY A 42 2.99 -30.34 -15.29
N GLU A 43 4.07 -30.51 -14.53
CA GLU A 43 4.66 -31.81 -14.20
C GLU A 43 4.15 -32.40 -12.87
N GLY A 44 3.28 -31.67 -12.16
CA GLY A 44 2.63 -32.12 -10.93
C GLY A 44 3.38 -31.75 -9.65
N TYR A 45 4.22 -30.70 -9.69
CA TYR A 45 5.05 -30.26 -8.56
C TYR A 45 4.66 -28.86 -8.08
N ASP A 46 3.52 -28.76 -7.39
CA ASP A 46 3.07 -27.49 -6.82
C ASP A 46 4.09 -26.93 -5.83
N LYS A 47 4.59 -25.73 -6.13
CA LYS A 47 5.53 -25.00 -5.27
C LYS A 47 5.12 -23.55 -5.14
N ILE A 48 5.54 -22.92 -4.05
CA ILE A 48 5.41 -21.48 -3.92
C ILE A 48 6.25 -20.81 -5.01
N LEU A 49 5.61 -19.93 -5.79
CA LEU A 49 6.27 -19.21 -6.87
C LEU A 49 7.36 -18.27 -6.32
N VAL A 50 8.32 -17.91 -7.16
CA VAL A 50 9.35 -16.94 -6.78
C VAL A 50 8.72 -15.55 -6.74
N GLY A 51 8.75 -14.91 -5.56
CA GLY A 51 8.25 -13.56 -5.39
C GLY A 51 9.15 -12.49 -6.04
N ALA A 52 8.60 -11.29 -6.23
CA ALA A 52 9.35 -10.16 -6.75
C ALA A 52 10.55 -9.81 -5.85
N ALA A 53 11.72 -9.63 -6.45
CA ALA A 53 12.95 -9.28 -5.74
C ALA A 53 13.16 -7.76 -5.68
N ARG A 54 13.80 -7.29 -4.60
CA ARG A 54 14.19 -5.87 -4.40
C ARG A 54 13.02 -4.88 -4.47
N VAL A 55 11.86 -5.28 -3.96
CA VAL A 55 10.72 -4.39 -3.78
C VAL A 55 11.09 -3.31 -2.76
N LYS A 56 11.04 -2.05 -3.18
CA LYS A 56 11.21 -0.90 -2.30
C LYS A 56 9.84 -0.44 -1.83
N TYR A 57 9.67 -0.33 -0.52
CA TYR A 57 8.46 0.19 0.11
C TYR A 57 8.67 1.64 0.53
N LEU A 58 7.56 2.34 0.76
CA LEU A 58 7.55 3.57 1.54
C LEU A 58 8.01 3.31 2.99
N PRO A 59 8.33 4.36 3.77
CA PRO A 59 8.69 4.20 5.18
C PRO A 59 7.69 3.36 5.99
N SER A 60 8.21 2.65 7.01
CA SER A 60 7.40 1.82 7.91
C SER A 60 6.60 2.65 8.90
N GLN A 61 5.53 3.26 8.40
CA GLN A 61 4.59 4.05 9.17
C GLN A 61 3.16 3.84 8.67
N TRP A 62 2.21 3.98 9.58
CA TRP A 62 0.79 3.73 9.35
C TRP A 62 -0.05 4.90 9.85
N CYS A 63 -1.20 5.09 9.22
CA CYS A 63 -2.19 6.03 9.70
C CYS A 63 -3.29 5.31 10.47
N VAL A 64 -3.45 5.62 11.75
CA VAL A 64 -4.42 4.94 12.65
C VAL A 64 -5.36 5.93 13.30
N LEU A 65 -6.51 5.46 13.77
CA LEU A 65 -7.45 6.25 14.55
C LEU A 65 -6.75 6.87 15.77
N ASN A 66 -6.90 8.18 15.93
CA ASN A 66 -6.47 8.90 17.12
C ASN A 66 -7.50 8.71 18.23
N GLU A 67 -7.19 7.83 19.18
CA GLU A 67 -8.12 7.52 20.27
C GLU A 67 -8.39 8.69 21.22
N ASP A 68 -7.49 9.66 21.24
CA ASP A 68 -7.54 10.83 22.09
C ASP A 68 -8.53 11.90 21.56
N ALA A 69 -8.97 11.78 20.29
CA ALA A 69 -9.88 12.71 19.61
C ALA A 69 -11.36 12.29 19.71
N SER A 70 -11.75 11.67 20.83
CA SER A 70 -13.10 11.14 21.05
C SER A 70 -14.21 12.19 20.93
N ASP A 71 -13.91 13.46 21.22
CA ASP A 71 -14.79 14.62 21.05
C ASP A 71 -15.21 14.84 19.58
N ARG A 72 -14.47 14.29 18.62
CA ARG A 72 -14.67 14.47 17.17
C ARG A 72 -15.27 13.26 16.48
N TYR A 73 -15.52 12.16 17.21
CA TYR A 73 -15.93 10.88 16.63
C TYR A 73 -17.23 10.92 15.82
N LYS A 74 -18.07 11.94 16.02
CA LYS A 74 -19.22 12.22 15.15
C LYS A 74 -18.85 12.35 13.66
N ASN A 75 -17.60 12.72 13.35
CA ASN A 75 -17.09 12.90 11.99
C ASN A 75 -16.42 11.64 11.40
N VAL A 76 -16.26 10.56 12.19
CA VAL A 76 -15.62 9.33 11.74
C VAL A 76 -16.32 8.69 10.53
N PRO A 77 -17.66 8.56 10.48
CA PRO A 77 -18.32 7.94 9.33
C PRO A 77 -18.02 8.65 8.01
N ALA A 78 -18.04 9.99 8.02
CA ALA A 78 -17.70 10.79 6.83
C ALA A 78 -16.24 10.61 6.41
N SER A 79 -15.32 10.58 7.39
CA SER A 79 -13.88 10.40 7.17
C SER A 79 -13.55 9.01 6.60
N VAL A 80 -14.18 7.96 7.14
CA VAL A 80 -14.03 6.58 6.63
C VAL A 80 -14.60 6.46 5.22
N ASN A 81 -15.79 7.05 4.96
CA ASN A 81 -16.36 7.05 3.61
C ASN A 81 -15.46 7.77 2.60
N TYR A 82 -14.88 8.92 2.98
CA TYR A 82 -13.93 9.63 2.14
C TYR A 82 -12.68 8.78 1.84
N ALA A 83 -12.08 8.18 2.87
CA ALA A 83 -10.91 7.32 2.73
C ALA A 83 -11.21 6.14 1.78
N CYS A 84 -12.31 5.42 2.01
CA CYS A 84 -12.69 4.25 1.21
C CYS A 84 -13.22 4.58 -0.19
N SER A 85 -13.59 5.84 -0.46
CA SER A 85 -13.92 6.30 -1.81
C SER A 85 -12.68 6.60 -2.65
N ASN A 86 -11.53 6.82 -1.99
CA ASN A 86 -10.26 7.17 -2.63
C ASN A 86 -9.18 6.09 -2.45
N ALA A 87 -9.50 4.97 -1.81
CA ALA A 87 -8.58 3.87 -1.55
C ALA A 87 -9.31 2.53 -1.46
N ASP A 88 -8.55 1.43 -1.40
CA ASP A 88 -9.12 0.09 -1.39
C ASP A 88 -9.47 -0.43 0.01
N CYS A 89 -10.73 -0.23 0.42
CA CYS A 89 -11.28 -0.80 1.65
C CYS A 89 -11.98 -2.16 1.45
N THR A 90 -11.89 -2.78 0.28
CA THR A 90 -12.54 -4.08 0.03
C THR A 90 -12.15 -5.19 1.01
N PRO A 91 -10.93 -5.24 1.58
CA PRO A 91 -10.56 -6.24 2.59
C PRO A 91 -11.39 -6.19 3.89
N LEU A 92 -12.06 -5.07 4.18
CA LEU A 92 -12.94 -4.94 5.35
C LEU A 92 -14.31 -5.63 5.17
N GLY A 93 -14.66 -6.00 3.93
CA GLY A 93 -15.94 -6.60 3.60
C GLY A 93 -16.21 -7.91 4.35
N TYR A 94 -17.48 -8.30 4.45
CA TYR A 94 -17.87 -9.57 5.05
C TYR A 94 -17.15 -10.76 4.40
N GLY A 95 -16.56 -11.64 5.21
CA GLY A 95 -15.80 -12.81 4.74
C GLY A 95 -14.45 -12.50 4.09
N SER A 96 -14.02 -11.24 4.07
CA SER A 96 -12.70 -10.82 3.55
C SER A 96 -11.60 -10.92 4.60
N SER A 97 -10.33 -10.74 4.20
CA SER A 97 -9.14 -10.95 5.04
C SER A 97 -9.10 -10.09 6.30
N CYS A 98 -9.74 -8.91 6.30
CA CYS A 98 -9.77 -7.99 7.43
C CYS A 98 -11.15 -7.90 8.10
N ASN A 99 -12.05 -8.85 7.84
CA ASN A 99 -13.40 -8.82 8.40
C ASN A 99 -13.44 -8.96 9.94
N GLY A 100 -12.42 -9.56 10.54
CA GLY A 100 -12.32 -9.78 11.99
C GLY A 100 -11.83 -8.58 12.82
N LEU A 101 -11.58 -7.42 12.19
CA LEU A 101 -11.09 -6.25 12.90
C LEU A 101 -12.14 -5.66 13.88
N SER A 102 -11.66 -5.09 14.98
CA SER A 102 -12.49 -4.26 15.87
C SER A 102 -13.00 -3.01 15.14
N LYS A 103 -13.97 -2.28 15.73
CA LYS A 103 -14.43 -0.99 15.15
C LYS A 103 -13.27 -0.01 14.95
N LYS A 104 -12.38 0.09 15.94
CA LYS A 104 -11.18 0.93 15.85
C LYS A 104 -10.22 0.43 14.77
N GLY A 105 -10.03 -0.89 14.68
CA GLY A 105 -9.24 -1.51 13.62
C GLY A 105 -9.77 -1.21 12.21
N ASN A 106 -11.08 -1.29 12.00
CA ASN A 106 -11.71 -0.95 10.72
C ASN A 106 -11.45 0.52 10.33
N ILE A 107 -11.59 1.45 11.27
CA ILE A 107 -11.35 2.88 11.02
C ILE A 107 -9.87 3.11 10.70
N SER A 108 -8.96 2.56 11.51
CA SER A 108 -7.52 2.64 11.27
C SER A 108 -7.14 2.04 9.91
N TYR A 109 -7.75 0.93 9.51
CA TYR A 109 -7.47 0.32 8.20
C TYR A 109 -7.86 1.26 7.05
N ALA A 110 -9.05 1.84 7.11
CA ALA A 110 -9.51 2.79 6.10
C ALA A 110 -8.56 4.01 6.00
N PHE A 111 -8.18 4.59 7.14
CA PHE A 111 -7.22 5.71 7.18
C PHE A 111 -5.85 5.31 6.63
N ASN A 112 -5.34 4.13 6.99
CA ASN A 112 -4.08 3.64 6.46
C ASN A 112 -4.15 3.44 4.94
N MET A 113 -5.22 2.85 4.42
CA MET A 113 -5.34 2.64 2.97
C MET A 113 -5.27 3.95 2.20
N TYR A 114 -5.98 5.00 2.67
CA TYR A 114 -5.91 6.32 2.06
C TYR A 114 -4.52 6.95 2.19
N PHE A 115 -3.95 6.96 3.40
CA PHE A 115 -2.61 7.51 3.66
C PHE A 115 -1.54 6.89 2.75
N GLN A 116 -1.58 5.58 2.55
CA GLN A 116 -0.61 4.89 1.69
C GLN A 116 -0.86 5.16 0.21
N MET A 117 -2.11 5.35 -0.23
CA MET A 117 -2.42 5.76 -1.61
C MET A 117 -2.02 7.20 -1.92
N MET A 118 -1.82 8.03 -0.90
CA MET A 118 -1.36 9.42 -0.99
C MET A 118 0.14 9.55 -0.71
N ASP A 119 0.94 8.53 -1.02
CA ASP A 119 2.39 8.49 -0.84
C ASP A 119 2.87 8.89 0.58
N GLN A 120 2.07 8.53 1.60
CA GLN A 120 2.32 8.86 2.99
C GLN A 120 2.44 10.38 3.28
N ASP A 121 1.73 11.22 2.51
CA ASP A 121 1.59 12.63 2.84
C ASP A 121 1.02 12.78 4.26
N VAL A 122 1.70 13.57 5.10
CA VAL A 122 1.29 13.80 6.49
C VAL A 122 -0.10 14.44 6.58
N GLN A 123 -0.50 15.24 5.57
CA GLN A 123 -1.83 15.83 5.49
C GLN A 123 -2.91 14.78 5.20
N ALA A 124 -2.56 13.68 4.52
CA ALA A 124 -3.47 12.57 4.26
C ALA A 124 -3.76 11.72 5.53
N CYS A 125 -3.03 11.95 6.62
CA CYS A 125 -3.27 11.31 7.93
C CYS A 125 -3.76 12.28 9.02
N ASP A 126 -4.44 13.36 8.65
CA ASP A 126 -5.04 14.27 9.63
C ASP A 126 -6.51 13.91 9.92
N PHE A 127 -7.35 13.84 8.88
CA PHE A 127 -8.80 13.62 9.00
C PHE A 127 -9.48 14.54 10.05
N GLY A 128 -9.05 15.79 10.18
CA GLY A 128 -9.53 16.72 11.21
C GLY A 128 -9.03 16.38 12.63
N GLY A 129 -7.83 15.81 12.71
CA GLY A 129 -7.22 15.25 13.93
C GLY A 129 -7.81 13.92 14.39
N LEU A 130 -8.66 13.27 13.59
CA LEU A 130 -9.19 11.93 13.88
C LEU A 130 -8.17 10.82 13.65
N ALA A 131 -7.08 11.09 12.97
CA ALA A 131 -6.03 10.12 12.72
C ALA A 131 -4.68 10.60 13.26
N LYS A 132 -3.76 9.66 13.45
CA LYS A 132 -2.36 9.93 13.78
C LYS A 132 -1.45 8.93 13.10
N ILE A 133 -0.25 9.40 12.76
CA ILE A 133 0.82 8.54 12.24
C ILE A 133 1.45 7.77 13.39
N THR A 134 1.72 6.49 13.15
CA THR A 134 2.47 5.63 14.07
C THR A 134 3.53 4.84 13.31
N THR A 135 4.66 4.56 13.97
CA THR A 135 5.69 3.63 13.50
C THR A 135 5.50 2.23 14.07
N GLU A 136 4.51 2.04 14.95
CA GLU A 136 4.13 0.73 15.46
C GLU A 136 3.30 0.00 14.41
N ASN A 137 3.61 -1.29 14.19
CA ASN A 137 2.92 -2.09 13.19
C ASN A 137 1.42 -2.20 13.51
N ALA A 138 0.58 -1.67 12.62
CA ALA A 138 -0.87 -1.64 12.80
C ALA A 138 -1.60 -2.94 12.39
N SER A 139 -0.90 -3.91 11.80
CA SER A 139 -1.46 -5.19 11.34
C SER A 139 -1.98 -6.03 12.51
N GLN A 140 -3.14 -6.66 12.34
CA GLN A 140 -3.86 -7.34 13.43
C GLN A 140 -4.47 -8.67 12.97
N GLY A 141 -4.24 -9.75 13.72
CA GLY A 141 -5.01 -11.00 13.60
C GLY A 141 -5.10 -11.59 12.18
N GLY A 142 -4.05 -11.45 11.37
CA GLY A 142 -4.03 -11.91 9.97
C GLY A 142 -4.46 -10.86 8.94
N CYS A 143 -5.01 -9.72 9.37
CA CYS A 143 -5.20 -8.55 8.53
C CYS A 143 -3.91 -7.74 8.42
N LEU A 144 -3.32 -7.74 7.23
CA LEU A 144 -2.16 -6.92 6.89
C LEU A 144 -2.60 -5.47 6.68
N PHE A 145 -2.01 -4.53 7.41
CA PHE A 145 -2.08 -3.11 7.08
C PHE A 145 -0.94 -2.80 6.11
N PRO A 146 -1.21 -2.61 4.81
CA PRO A 146 -0.15 -2.54 3.82
C PRO A 146 0.66 -1.24 3.94
N ILE A 147 1.90 -1.30 3.48
CA ILE A 147 2.73 -0.15 3.16
C ILE A 147 2.88 -0.15 1.64
N GLN A 148 2.60 0.96 0.98
CA GLN A 148 2.68 0.98 -0.49
C GLN A 148 4.12 0.84 -0.98
N ILE A 149 4.25 0.29 -2.19
CA ILE A 149 5.54 0.21 -2.87
C ILE A 149 5.94 1.63 -3.30
N LEU A 150 7.23 1.95 -3.15
CA LEU A 150 7.77 3.22 -3.63
C LEU A 150 7.53 3.32 -5.14
N SER A 151 6.87 4.38 -5.58
CA SER A 151 6.43 4.52 -6.97
C SER A 151 7.63 4.59 -7.93
N ALA A 152 7.43 4.23 -9.20
CA ALA A 152 8.49 4.35 -10.20
C ALA A 152 8.97 5.80 -10.37
N GLY A 153 8.06 6.78 -10.25
CA GLY A 153 8.37 8.21 -10.32
C GLY A 153 9.33 8.65 -9.21
N GLU A 154 9.07 8.25 -7.96
CA GLU A 154 9.95 8.57 -6.83
C GLU A 154 11.30 7.84 -6.93
N ARG A 155 11.31 6.59 -7.40
CA ARG A 155 12.57 5.85 -7.66
C ARG A 155 13.45 6.58 -8.67
N MET A 156 12.85 7.13 -9.73
CA MET A 156 13.57 7.93 -10.72
C MET A 156 14.04 9.26 -10.15
N ALA A 157 13.25 9.93 -9.31
CA ALA A 157 13.67 11.17 -8.64
C ALA A 157 14.87 10.95 -7.70
N LEU A 158 14.85 9.88 -6.90
CA LEU A 158 15.96 9.47 -6.04
C LEU A 158 17.23 9.13 -6.85
N GLY A 159 17.09 8.50 -8.01
CA GLY A 159 18.21 8.20 -8.91
C GLY A 159 18.75 9.42 -9.67
N ALA A 160 17.90 10.38 -10.01
CA ALA A 160 18.29 11.62 -10.69
C ALA A 160 19.01 12.60 -9.75
N GLY A 161 18.75 12.55 -8.44
CA GLY A 161 19.46 13.33 -7.43
C GLY A 161 20.97 13.05 -7.39
N SER A 162 21.39 11.84 -7.77
CA SER A 162 22.80 11.45 -7.83
C SER A 162 23.58 12.16 -8.95
N PHE A 163 22.92 12.58 -10.03
CA PHE A 163 23.56 13.26 -11.15
C PHE A 163 23.76 14.77 -10.92
N ARG A 164 22.96 15.39 -10.03
CA ARG A 164 23.08 16.82 -9.74
C ARG A 164 24.27 17.16 -8.84
N ILE A 165 24.69 16.23 -7.98
CA ILE A 165 25.86 16.43 -7.11
C ILE A 165 27.15 16.36 -7.93
N LEU A 166 27.24 15.48 -8.93
CA LEU A 166 28.41 15.40 -9.82
C LEU A 166 28.64 16.68 -10.64
N LEU A 167 27.59 17.33 -11.15
CA LEU A 167 27.70 18.60 -11.87
C LEU A 167 28.16 19.76 -10.97
N ALA A 168 27.74 19.79 -9.71
CA ALA A 168 28.18 20.82 -8.76
C ALA A 168 29.66 20.65 -8.39
N VAL A 169 30.15 19.42 -8.21
CA VAL A 169 31.57 19.14 -7.92
C VAL A 169 32.46 19.51 -9.10
N VAL A 170 32.03 19.25 -10.34
CA VAL A 170 32.79 19.64 -11.55
C VAL A 170 32.83 21.16 -11.70
N MET A 171 31.74 21.89 -11.45
CA MET A 171 31.76 23.35 -11.51
C MET A 171 32.64 24.00 -10.43
N VAL A 172 32.63 23.50 -9.19
CA VAL A 172 33.52 24.03 -8.14
C VAL A 172 34.99 23.78 -8.48
N SER A 173 35.31 22.64 -9.09
CA SER A 173 36.68 22.34 -9.55
C SER A 173 37.17 23.31 -10.63
N VAL A 174 36.31 23.75 -11.54
CA VAL A 174 36.69 24.69 -12.63
C VAL A 174 36.86 26.12 -12.11
N VAL A 175 36.09 26.54 -11.11
CA VAL A 175 36.16 27.91 -10.56
C VAL A 175 37.40 28.12 -9.66
N VAL A 176 37.96 27.05 -9.08
CA VAL A 176 39.18 27.15 -8.23
C VAL A 176 40.47 27.20 -9.05
N PHE A 177 40.42 26.92 -10.37
CA PHE A 177 41.58 26.92 -11.27
C PHE A 177 41.52 28.01 -12.36
N VAL A 178 40.77 29.11 -12.14
CA VAL A 178 40.83 30.35 -12.94
C VAL A 178 41.20 31.53 -12.05
#